data_AF-A0A6J4X1N5-F1
#
_entry.id   AF-A0A6J4X1N5-F1
#
_cell.length_a   1.000
_cell.length_b   1.000
_cell.length_c   1.000
_cell.angle_alpha   90.00
_cell.angle_beta   90.00
_cell.angle_gamma   90.00
#
_symmetry.space_group_name_H-M   'P 1'
#
loop_
_entity.id
_entity.type
_entity.pdbx_description
1 polymer ?
#
loop_
_entity_poly.entity_id
_entity_poly.type
_entity_poly.pdbx_seq_one_letter_code
_entity_poly.pdbx_strand_id
1 'polypeptide(L)'
;MIFSINISIAGGLPDDMEESSKLINEYFPNYDLLEYQDLDFFGKDCFEEYRSKYNPGIVNRDFNGDSLNDFAFLLKDVKSNSDDVIFAIFLKQSKDNYKLTINHDLKGYKGIVFILPVEPGKVLKETEAVDTRKPRRKIKLKNAAIELWYCGKTTVVFYWNLELNRFDSI
;
A
#
# COMPACT_ATOMS: atom_id res chain seq x y z
N MET A 1 22.24 -20.01 21.30
CA MET A 1 21.22 -20.63 20.42
C MET A 1 20.07 -19.65 20.38
N ILE A 2 20.01 -18.80 19.35
CA ILE A 2 18.98 -17.77 19.21
C ILE A 2 17.83 -18.43 18.46
N PHE A 3 16.70 -18.61 19.13
CA PHE A 3 15.46 -18.99 18.49
C PHE A 3 14.90 -17.75 17.80
N SER A 4 15.06 -17.66 16.48
CA SER A 4 14.31 -16.70 15.67
C SER A 4 12.85 -17.18 15.62
N ILE A 5 11.97 -16.49 16.33
CA ILE A 5 10.54 -16.69 16.24
C ILE A 5 10.10 -16.02 14.94
N ASN A 6 9.89 -16.83 13.89
CA ASN A 6 9.20 -16.39 12.68
C ASN A 6 7.74 -16.12 13.06
N ILE A 7 7.42 -14.85 13.35
CA ILE A 7 6.05 -14.39 13.40
C ILE A 7 5.60 -14.28 11.95
N SER A 8 4.91 -15.31 11.46
CA SER A 8 4.12 -15.25 10.24
C SER A 8 2.98 -14.26 10.49
N ILE A 9 3.20 -13.00 10.13
CA ILE A 9 2.15 -11.99 10.11
C ILE A 9 1.36 -12.26 8.82
N ALA A 10 0.11 -12.65 8.99
CA ALA A 10 -0.81 -12.97 7.92
C ALA A 10 -0.81 -11.86 6.84
N GLY A 11 -0.50 -12.23 5.59
CA GLY A 11 -0.48 -11.25 4.50
C GLY A 11 0.00 -11.76 3.13
N GLY A 12 0.69 -12.89 3.05
CA GLY A 12 1.06 -13.50 1.77
C GLY A 12 1.36 -14.98 1.93
N LEU A 13 1.02 -15.77 0.91
CA LEU A 13 1.57 -17.12 0.76
C LEU A 13 3.10 -16.99 0.62
N PRO A 14 3.89 -18.04 0.93
CA PRO A 14 5.34 -18.01 0.74
C PRO A 14 5.77 -17.51 -0.65
N ASP A 15 4.98 -17.84 -1.67
CA ASP A 15 5.18 -17.43 -3.05
C ASP A 15 5.04 -15.91 -3.25
N ASP A 16 4.11 -15.26 -2.54
CA ASP A 16 3.90 -13.80 -2.61
C ASP A 16 5.10 -13.03 -2.04
N MET A 17 5.77 -13.58 -1.02
CA MET A 17 6.95 -12.98 -0.38
C MET A 17 8.21 -13.10 -1.24
N GLU A 18 8.38 -14.22 -1.94
CA GLU A 18 9.48 -14.39 -2.89
C GLU A 18 9.29 -13.43 -4.08
N GLU A 19 8.07 -13.36 -4.61
CA GLU A 19 7.73 -12.49 -5.73
C GLU A 19 7.86 -11.00 -5.38
N SER A 20 7.38 -10.59 -4.20
CA SER A 20 7.57 -9.21 -3.74
C SER A 20 9.03 -8.85 -3.59
N SER A 21 9.84 -9.75 -3.04
CA SER A 21 11.28 -9.52 -2.85
C SER A 21 12.00 -9.34 -4.18
N LYS A 22 11.63 -10.10 -5.22
CA LYS A 22 12.18 -9.94 -6.58
C LYS A 22 11.85 -8.57 -7.16
N LEU A 23 10.59 -8.15 -7.08
CA LEU A 23 10.14 -6.86 -7.60
C LEU A 23 10.84 -5.68 -6.90
N ILE A 24 10.93 -5.72 -5.57
CA ILE A 24 11.59 -4.66 -4.80
C ILE A 24 13.07 -4.57 -5.18
N ASN A 25 13.78 -5.70 -5.24
CA ASN A 25 15.20 -5.70 -5.60
C ASN A 25 15.46 -5.22 -7.04
N GLU A 26 14.56 -5.53 -7.98
CA GLU A 26 14.70 -5.14 -9.38
C GLU A 26 14.46 -3.63 -9.59
N TYR A 27 13.39 -3.08 -9.00
CA TYR A 27 12.96 -1.70 -9.25
C TYR A 27 13.47 -0.70 -8.22
N PHE A 28 13.74 -1.16 -6.99
CA PHE A 28 14.09 -0.34 -5.84
C PHE A 28 15.24 -0.96 -5.01
N PRO A 29 16.43 -1.18 -5.59
CA PRO A 29 17.54 -1.91 -4.95
C PRO A 29 18.15 -1.27 -3.67
N ASN A 30 17.66 -0.09 -3.29
CA ASN A 30 18.09 0.65 -2.09
C ASN A 30 16.96 0.74 -1.05
N TYR A 31 15.87 0.05 -1.28
CA TYR A 31 14.70 0.09 -0.43
C TYR A 31 14.32 -1.31 0.02
N ASP A 32 13.80 -1.39 1.23
CA ASP A 32 13.15 -2.59 1.75
C ASP A 32 11.67 -2.31 2.00
N LEU A 33 10.90 -3.38 2.17
CA LEU A 33 9.52 -3.27 2.62
C LEU A 33 9.47 -2.54 3.98
N LEU A 34 8.51 -1.63 4.14
CA LEU A 34 8.22 -1.03 5.43
C LEU A 34 7.51 -2.06 6.31
N GLU A 35 8.10 -2.38 7.46
CA GLU A 35 7.56 -3.35 8.40
C GLU A 35 7.06 -2.65 9.68
N TYR A 36 6.32 -3.39 10.51
CA TYR A 36 5.73 -2.84 11.73
C TYR A 36 6.77 -2.24 12.69
N GLN A 37 7.97 -2.82 12.79
CA GLN A 37 9.04 -2.27 13.62
C GLN A 37 9.53 -0.89 13.16
N ASP A 38 9.35 -0.56 11.88
CA ASP A 38 9.74 0.71 11.27
C ASP A 38 8.73 1.84 11.57
N LEU A 39 7.56 1.49 12.09
CA LEU A 39 6.61 2.46 12.60
C LEU A 39 7.13 3.09 13.90
N ASP A 40 6.91 4.39 14.06
CA ASP A 40 7.22 5.07 15.31
C ASP A 40 6.17 4.71 16.38
N PHE A 41 6.35 5.20 17.61
CA PHE A 41 5.40 4.91 18.70
C PHE A 41 3.96 5.27 18.32
N PHE A 42 3.76 6.42 17.69
CA PHE A 42 2.44 6.89 17.29
C PHE A 42 1.85 6.08 16.12
N GLY A 43 2.69 5.73 15.14
CA GLY A 43 2.29 4.91 14.01
C GLY A 43 1.93 3.49 14.42
N LYS A 44 2.64 2.90 15.39
CA LYS A 44 2.30 1.61 15.98
C LYS A 44 0.94 1.64 16.65
N ASP A 45 0.71 2.62 17.53
CA ASP A 45 -0.58 2.80 18.21
C ASP A 45 -1.73 2.93 17.21
N CYS A 46 -1.56 3.75 16.17
CA CYS A 46 -2.56 3.90 15.11
C CYS A 46 -2.76 2.63 14.28
N PHE A 47 -1.68 1.90 13.97
CA PHE A 47 -1.78 0.67 13.19
C PHE A 47 -2.51 -0.44 13.94
N GLU A 48 -2.25 -0.56 15.24
CA GLU A 48 -2.89 -1.53 16.13
C GLU A 48 -4.39 -1.29 16.30
N GLU A 49 -4.81 -0.02 16.40
CA GLU A 49 -6.22 0.36 16.44
C GLU A 49 -6.96 -0.09 15.18
N TYR A 50 -6.30 0.02 14.01
CA TYR A 50 -6.99 -0.14 12.74
C TYR A 50 -6.98 -1.56 12.20
N ARG A 51 -5.89 -2.34 12.25
CA ARG A 51 -5.87 -3.78 11.87
C ARG A 51 -4.50 -4.45 12.11
N SER A 52 -4.36 -5.15 13.23
CA SER A 52 -3.24 -6.08 13.50
C SER A 52 -3.13 -7.31 12.58
N LYS A 53 -3.94 -7.40 11.52
CA LYS A 53 -4.01 -8.56 10.61
C LYS A 53 -3.29 -8.36 9.28
N TYR A 54 -2.74 -7.18 9.02
CA TYR A 54 -2.06 -6.87 7.78
C TYR A 54 -0.59 -6.55 8.05
N ASN A 55 0.22 -6.60 7.01
CA ASN A 55 1.54 -6.00 7.01
C ASN A 55 1.39 -4.53 6.58
N PRO A 56 1.98 -3.56 7.31
CA PRO A 56 1.79 -2.13 7.03
C PRO A 56 2.37 -1.69 5.68
N GLY A 57 3.27 -2.47 5.09
CA GLY A 57 3.97 -2.12 3.85
C GLY A 57 3.55 -2.89 2.61
N ILE A 58 2.67 -3.88 2.68
CA ILE A 58 2.28 -4.65 1.49
C ILE A 58 0.77 -4.92 1.43
N VAL A 59 0.22 -4.73 0.24
CA VAL A 59 -1.12 -5.21 -0.13
C VAL A 59 -1.01 -5.99 -1.43
N ASN A 60 -1.53 -7.22 -1.42
CA ASN A 60 -1.62 -8.10 -2.58
C ASN A 60 -3.10 -8.39 -2.88
N ARG A 61 -3.62 -7.87 -3.99
CA ARG A 61 -5.02 -8.01 -4.44
C ARG A 61 -5.11 -7.77 -5.95
N ASP A 62 -6.17 -8.27 -6.58
CA ASP A 62 -6.56 -7.87 -7.93
C ASP A 62 -7.19 -6.46 -7.91
N PHE A 63 -6.44 -5.45 -8.37
CA PHE A 63 -6.90 -4.06 -8.38
C PHE A 63 -7.65 -3.71 -9.67
N ASN A 64 -7.25 -4.29 -10.80
CA ASN A 64 -7.77 -3.92 -12.13
C ASN A 64 -8.93 -4.84 -12.61
N GLY A 65 -9.18 -5.96 -11.94
CA GLY A 65 -10.23 -6.93 -12.22
C GLY A 65 -9.85 -8.00 -13.23
N ASP A 66 -8.56 -8.22 -13.52
CA ASP A 66 -8.08 -9.19 -14.51
C ASP A 66 -7.85 -10.60 -13.96
N SER A 67 -8.23 -10.83 -12.69
CA SER A 67 -8.04 -12.08 -11.95
C SER A 67 -6.57 -12.45 -11.68
N LEU A 68 -5.65 -11.51 -11.84
CA LEU A 68 -4.26 -11.61 -11.37
C LEU A 68 -4.08 -10.76 -10.12
N ASN A 69 -3.30 -11.29 -9.18
CA ASN A 69 -2.96 -10.54 -7.98
C ASN A 69 -1.85 -9.52 -8.29
N ASP A 70 -2.15 -8.27 -8.01
CA ASP A 70 -1.24 -7.14 -8.11
C ASP A 70 -0.58 -6.86 -6.76
N PHE A 71 0.45 -6.02 -6.77
CA PHE A 71 1.16 -5.60 -5.56
C PHE A 71 1.12 -4.10 -5.37
N ALA A 72 0.82 -3.67 -4.15
CA ALA A 72 1.13 -2.34 -3.66
C ALA A 72 2.14 -2.44 -2.52
N PHE A 73 3.16 -1.60 -2.58
CA PHE A 73 4.25 -1.56 -1.62
C PHE A 73 4.40 -0.18 -0.99
N LEU A 74 4.73 -0.18 0.28
CA LEU A 74 5.31 0.95 0.98
C LEU A 74 6.74 0.55 1.35
N LEU A 75 7.71 1.29 0.85
CA LEU A 75 9.11 0.94 0.85
C LEU A 75 9.90 2.00 1.63
N LYS A 76 10.81 1.59 2.50
CA LYS A 76 11.71 2.49 3.24
C LYS A 76 13.10 2.49 2.61
N ASP A 77 13.76 3.64 2.58
CA ASP A 77 15.19 3.70 2.23
C ASP A 77 16.01 3.01 3.35
N VAL A 78 16.92 2.12 2.96
CA VAL A 78 17.83 1.41 3.87
C VAL A 78 19.25 1.95 3.90
N LYS A 79 19.63 2.76 2.91
CA LYS A 79 20.99 3.31 2.77
C LYS A 79 21.15 4.65 3.46
N SER A 80 20.12 5.48 3.41
CA SER A 80 20.11 6.74 4.11
C SER A 80 19.35 6.57 5.43
N ASN A 81 19.85 7.19 6.51
CA ASN A 81 19.04 7.41 7.73
C ASN A 81 17.92 8.46 7.46
N SER A 82 17.34 8.44 6.25
CA SER A 82 16.26 9.33 5.88
C SER A 82 14.92 8.78 6.35
N ASP A 83 13.98 9.72 6.41
CA ASP A 83 12.57 9.45 6.57
C ASP A 83 11.86 9.31 5.22
N ASP A 84 12.61 8.92 4.18
CA ASP A 84 12.07 8.72 2.84
C ASP A 84 11.37 7.36 2.75
N VAL A 85 10.15 7.42 2.21
CA VAL A 85 9.29 6.26 1.98
C VAL A 85 8.71 6.37 0.59
N ILE A 86 8.71 5.28 -0.17
CA ILE A 86 8.11 5.21 -1.50
C ILE A 86 6.83 4.37 -1.43
N PHE A 87 5.76 4.89 -1.99
CA PHE A 87 4.56 4.12 -2.31
C PHE A 87 4.58 3.71 -3.79
N ALA A 88 4.52 2.42 -4.05
CA ALA A 88 4.56 1.86 -5.41
C ALA A 88 3.40 0.89 -5.65
N ILE A 89 2.87 0.86 -6.88
CA ILE A 89 1.88 -0.14 -7.31
C ILE A 89 2.35 -0.81 -8.61
N PHE A 90 2.38 -2.14 -8.59
CA PHE A 90 2.69 -3.00 -9.72
C PHE A 90 1.46 -3.78 -10.14
N LEU A 91 1.07 -3.65 -11.42
CA LEU A 91 0.07 -4.51 -12.02
C LEU A 91 0.71 -5.75 -12.63
N LYS A 92 0.17 -6.93 -12.33
CA LYS A 92 0.60 -8.19 -12.94
C LYS A 92 0.00 -8.29 -14.34
N GLN A 93 0.85 -8.43 -15.35
CA GLN A 93 0.42 -8.61 -16.75
C GLN A 93 0.45 -10.08 -17.19
N SER A 94 1.33 -10.87 -16.56
CA SER A 94 1.42 -12.32 -16.72
C SER A 94 2.18 -12.90 -15.53
N LYS A 95 2.40 -14.23 -15.50
CA LYS A 95 3.01 -14.94 -14.37
C LYS A 95 4.26 -14.28 -13.79
N ASP A 96 5.14 -13.75 -14.65
CA ASP A 96 6.43 -13.16 -14.27
C ASP A 96 6.64 -11.76 -14.87
N ASN A 97 5.57 -11.09 -15.32
CA ASN A 97 5.66 -9.77 -15.92
C ASN A 97 4.80 -8.77 -15.15
N TYR A 98 5.43 -7.68 -14.73
CA TYR A 98 4.83 -6.63 -13.93
C TYR A 98 5.04 -5.27 -14.56
N LYS A 99 4.02 -4.42 -14.43
CA LYS A 99 4.09 -3.02 -14.83
C LYS A 99 4.03 -2.13 -13.60
N LEU A 100 5.09 -1.37 -13.34
CA LEU A 100 5.05 -0.27 -12.36
C LEU A 100 4.08 0.82 -12.87
N THR A 101 3.05 1.12 -12.09
CA THR A 101 1.99 2.09 -12.46
C THR A 101 1.98 3.33 -11.59
N ILE A 102 2.35 3.18 -10.32
CA ILE A 102 2.46 4.26 -9.35
C ILE A 102 3.84 4.18 -8.72
N ASN A 103 4.50 5.33 -8.59
CA ASN A 103 5.73 5.52 -7.84
C ASN A 103 5.67 6.94 -7.23
N HIS A 104 5.30 7.01 -5.95
CA HIS A 104 5.12 8.26 -5.22
C HIS A 104 6.07 8.31 -4.03
N ASP A 105 6.79 9.42 -3.93
CA ASP A 105 7.65 9.72 -2.79
C ASP A 105 6.82 10.37 -1.66
N LEU A 106 6.96 9.83 -0.45
CA LEU A 106 6.25 10.21 0.77
C LEU A 106 7.22 10.73 1.85
N LYS A 107 8.16 11.60 1.46
CA LYS A 107 9.14 12.22 2.36
C LYS A 107 8.54 12.72 3.67
N GLY A 108 9.19 12.36 4.78
CA GLY A 108 8.86 12.84 6.12
C GLY A 108 7.61 12.20 6.73
N TYR A 109 7.07 11.16 6.11
CA TYR A 109 5.96 10.36 6.65
C TYR A 109 6.40 8.97 7.13
N LYS A 110 7.69 8.63 7.07
CA LYS A 110 8.22 7.41 7.70
C LYS A 110 7.78 7.34 9.15
N GLY A 111 7.37 6.16 9.57
CA GLY A 111 6.91 5.94 10.93
C GLY A 111 5.40 6.10 11.13
N ILE A 112 4.71 6.91 10.31
CA ILE A 112 3.29 7.29 10.51
C ILE A 112 2.40 7.05 9.28
N VAL A 113 2.93 6.40 8.26
CA VAL A 113 2.19 6.02 7.05
C VAL A 113 2.22 4.52 6.86
N PHE A 114 1.08 3.95 6.48
CA PHE A 114 0.93 2.54 6.15
C PHE A 114 -0.15 2.37 5.09
N ILE A 115 -0.17 1.21 4.45
CA ILE A 115 -1.17 0.86 3.44
C ILE A 115 -2.10 -0.24 3.93
N LEU A 116 -3.38 -0.14 3.54
CA LEU A 116 -4.42 -1.10 3.87
C LEU A 116 -5.21 -1.48 2.61
N PRO A 117 -5.70 -2.73 2.52
CA PRO A 117 -6.62 -3.11 1.46
C PRO A 117 -8.01 -2.50 1.73
N VAL A 118 -8.64 -2.01 0.65
CA VAL A 118 -10.07 -1.67 0.63
C VAL A 118 -10.80 -2.67 -0.25
N GLU A 119 -11.76 -3.37 0.34
CA GLU A 119 -12.49 -4.43 -0.32
C GLU A 119 -13.48 -3.88 -1.39
N PRO A 120 -13.74 -4.64 -2.46
CA PRO A 120 -14.77 -4.33 -3.46
C PRO A 120 -16.14 -4.02 -2.83
N GLY A 121 -16.92 -3.16 -3.51
CA GLY A 121 -18.27 -2.79 -3.10
C GLY A 121 -18.34 -1.67 -2.04
N LYS A 122 -17.22 -1.30 -1.42
CA LYS A 122 -17.13 -0.12 -0.54
C LYS A 122 -17.43 1.16 -1.30
N VAL A 123 -18.07 2.11 -0.62
CA VAL A 123 -18.36 3.45 -1.17
C VAL A 123 -17.36 4.44 -0.60
N LEU A 124 -16.46 4.92 -1.46
CA LEU A 124 -15.52 5.99 -1.17
C LEU A 124 -16.23 7.34 -1.30
N LYS A 125 -15.88 8.28 -0.43
CA LYS A 125 -16.44 9.64 -0.42
C LYS A 125 -15.33 10.62 -0.10
N GLU A 126 -15.22 11.69 -0.89
CA GLU A 126 -14.33 12.81 -0.55
C GLU A 126 -14.75 13.42 0.81
N THR A 127 -13.77 13.80 1.62
CA THR A 127 -13.98 14.44 2.91
C THR A 127 -14.20 15.95 2.77
N GLU A 128 -14.50 16.61 3.88
CA GLU A 128 -14.71 18.06 3.91
C GLU A 128 -13.44 18.87 3.71
N ALA A 129 -12.27 18.24 3.87
CA ALA A 129 -10.96 18.87 3.69
C ALA A 129 -10.66 19.23 2.22
N VAL A 130 -11.40 18.64 1.27
CA VAL A 130 -11.31 18.96 -0.16
C VAL A 130 -12.29 20.11 -0.44
N ASP A 131 -11.81 21.36 -0.37
CA ASP A 131 -12.59 22.54 -0.76
C ASP A 131 -12.84 22.50 -2.27
N THR A 132 -13.99 21.95 -2.65
CA THR A 132 -14.45 22.01 -4.02
C THR A 132 -15.78 22.74 -4.06
N ARG A 133 -15.88 23.72 -4.96
CA ARG A 133 -17.16 24.34 -5.36
C ARG A 133 -18.09 23.36 -6.09
N LYS A 134 -17.82 22.05 -6.03
CA LYS A 134 -18.50 20.97 -6.73
C LYS A 134 -19.06 19.96 -5.71
N PRO A 135 -20.09 19.19 -6.07
CA PRO A 135 -20.57 18.11 -5.21
C PRO A 135 -19.45 17.09 -4.99
N ARG A 136 -19.21 16.72 -3.73
CA ARG A 136 -18.24 15.70 -3.34
C ARG A 136 -18.47 14.40 -4.10
N ARG A 137 -17.42 13.86 -4.71
CA ARG A 137 -17.49 12.60 -5.44
C ARG A 137 -17.80 11.46 -4.49
N LYS A 138 -18.64 10.54 -4.96
CA LYS A 138 -18.89 9.24 -4.31
C LYS A 138 -18.64 8.15 -5.33
N ILE A 139 -17.83 7.17 -4.97
CA ILE A 139 -17.41 6.11 -5.87
C ILE A 139 -17.68 4.78 -5.20
N LYS A 140 -18.47 3.92 -5.84
CA LYS A 140 -18.62 2.53 -5.41
C LYS A 140 -17.54 1.71 -6.09
N LEU A 141 -16.65 1.12 -5.29
CA LEU A 141 -15.56 0.29 -5.80
C LEU A 141 -16.10 -0.97 -6.47
N LYS A 142 -15.59 -1.26 -7.67
CA LYS A 142 -15.85 -2.52 -8.36
C LYS A 142 -14.80 -3.58 -8.03
N ASN A 143 -13.55 -3.16 -7.90
CA ASN A 143 -12.40 -4.00 -7.56
C ASN A 143 -11.79 -3.56 -6.23
N ALA A 144 -10.75 -4.25 -5.77
CA ALA A 144 -10.01 -3.83 -4.60
C ALA A 144 -9.31 -2.48 -4.84
N ALA A 145 -9.04 -1.77 -3.76
CA ALA A 145 -8.29 -0.52 -3.77
C ALA A 145 -7.27 -0.50 -2.62
N ILE A 146 -6.41 0.52 -2.63
CA ILE A 146 -5.37 0.71 -1.63
C ILE A 146 -5.67 1.99 -0.86
N GLU A 147 -5.80 1.87 0.45
CA GLU A 147 -5.91 3.00 1.36
C GLU A 147 -4.53 3.30 1.92
N LEU A 148 -4.02 4.49 1.59
CA LEU A 148 -2.81 5.05 2.16
C LEU A 148 -3.22 5.91 3.36
N TRP A 149 -2.88 5.44 4.55
CA TRP A 149 -3.33 6.02 5.81
C TRP A 149 -2.19 6.78 6.48
N TYR A 150 -2.44 8.06 6.80
CA TYR A 150 -1.49 8.92 7.51
C TYR A 150 -2.00 9.15 8.92
N CYS A 151 -1.78 8.19 9.82
CA CYS A 151 -2.16 8.16 11.25
C CYS A 151 -2.89 9.42 11.77
N GLY A 152 -4.21 9.49 11.60
CA GLY A 152 -5.05 10.55 12.16
C GLY A 152 -5.03 11.91 11.46
N LYS A 153 -4.28 12.08 10.37
CA LYS A 153 -4.24 13.32 9.58
C LYS A 153 -5.15 13.26 8.36
N THR A 154 -4.97 12.23 7.54
CA THR A 154 -5.71 12.07 6.27
C THR A 154 -5.56 10.64 5.74
N THR A 155 -6.37 10.34 4.74
CA THR A 155 -6.36 9.07 4.01
C THR A 155 -6.49 9.38 2.54
N VAL A 156 -5.74 8.67 1.70
CA VAL A 156 -5.89 8.73 0.25
C VAL A 156 -6.19 7.33 -0.23
N VAL A 157 -7.26 7.15 -0.99
CA VAL A 157 -7.60 5.84 -1.55
C VAL A 157 -7.27 5.82 -3.04
N PHE A 158 -6.33 4.97 -3.42
CA PHE A 158 -5.96 4.68 -4.80
C PHE A 158 -6.82 3.53 -5.32
N TYR A 159 -7.58 3.77 -6.37
CA TYR A 159 -8.47 2.78 -6.96
C TYR A 159 -8.32 2.72 -8.48
N TRP A 160 -8.61 1.57 -9.07
CA TRP A 160 -8.61 1.43 -10.52
C TRP A 160 -9.85 2.08 -11.13
N ASN A 161 -9.65 3.14 -11.91
CA ASN A 161 -10.71 3.78 -12.68
C ASN A 161 -10.88 3.06 -14.02
N LEU A 162 -11.97 2.29 -14.14
CA LEU A 162 -12.28 1.49 -15.33
C LEU A 162 -12.55 2.32 -16.59
N GLU A 163 -13.02 3.57 -16.44
CA GLU A 163 -13.28 4.44 -17.60
C GLU A 163 -11.98 5.00 -18.16
N LEU A 164 -11.02 5.30 -17.29
CA LEU A 164 -9.73 5.87 -17.66
C LEU A 164 -8.62 4.81 -17.84
N ASN A 165 -8.90 3.56 -17.49
CA ASN A 165 -7.96 2.44 -17.51
C ASN A 165 -6.63 2.76 -16.80
N ARG A 166 -6.73 3.37 -15.61
CA ARG A 166 -5.59 3.77 -14.76
C ARG A 166 -6.00 3.92 -13.30
N PHE A 167 -5.03 3.98 -12.40
CA PHE A 167 -5.28 4.41 -11.02
C PHE A 167 -5.70 5.88 -10.96
N ASP A 168 -6.73 6.14 -10.17
CA ASP A 168 -7.18 7.47 -9.74
C ASP A 168 -7.22 7.50 -8.21
N SER A 169 -7.27 8.68 -7.61
CA SER A 169 -7.31 8.84 -6.15
C SER A 169 -8.51 9.65 -5.68
N ILE A 170 -8.90 9.41 -4.44
CA ILE A 170 -9.99 10.11 -3.74
C ILE A 170 -9.66 10.26 -2.26
#